data_AF-A0A961B0E0-F1
#
_entry.id   AF-A0A961B0E0-F1
#
_cell.length_a   1.000
_cell.length_b   1.000
_cell.length_c   1.000
_cell.angle_alpha   90.00
_cell.angle_beta   90.00
_cell.angle_gamma   90.00
#
_symmetry.space_group_name_H-M   'P 1'
#
loop_
_entity.id
_entity.type
_entity.pdbx_description
1 polymer ?
#
loop_
_entity_poly.entity_id
_entity_poly.type
_entity_poly.pdbx_seq_one_letter_code
_entity_poly.pdbx_strand_id
1 'polypeptide(L)' 'GHPVGATGARLILTALRQLRRTGGRRALCSLCIGGGQGGAVWVERL' A
#
# COMPACT_ATOMS: atom_id res chain seq x y z
N GLY A 1 10.57 -9.67 2.17
CA GLY A 1 10.39 -9.86 3.63
C GLY A 1 9.46 -8.80 4.20
N HIS A 2 9.08 -8.96 5.46
CA HIS A 2 8.15 -8.10 6.19
C HIS A 2 8.87 -7.38 7.35
N PRO A 3 9.58 -6.26 7.10
CA PRO A 3 10.08 -5.41 8.17
C PRO A 3 8.88 -4.73 8.86
N VAL A 4 8.63 -5.12 10.11
CA VAL A 4 7.54 -4.57 10.92
C VAL A 4 7.72 -3.04 11.04
N GLY A 5 6.63 -2.29 10.94
CA GLY A 5 6.63 -0.83 10.93
C GLY A 5 6.93 -0.19 9.57
N ALA A 6 7.75 -0.81 8.71
CA ALA A 6 8.08 -0.26 7.38
C ALA A 6 7.27 -0.87 6.22
N THR A 7 6.65 -2.05 6.42
CA THR A 7 5.95 -2.76 5.33
C THR A 7 4.80 -1.95 4.73
N GLY A 8 4.00 -1.23 5.53
CA GLY A 8 2.89 -0.42 5.04
C GLY A 8 3.34 0.68 4.06
N ALA A 9 4.38 1.43 4.42
CA ALA A 9 4.96 2.45 3.55
C ALA A 9 5.52 1.84 2.26
N ARG A 10 6.17 0.67 2.37
CA ARG A 10 6.71 -0.05 1.21
C ARG A 10 5.61 -0.53 0.25
N LEU A 11 4.47 -0.99 0.77
CA LEU A 11 3.30 -1.36 -0.05
C LEU A 11 2.74 -0.15 -0.80
N ILE A 12 2.51 0.96 -0.11
CA ILE A 12 1.99 2.20 -0.72
C ILE A 12 2.95 2.71 -1.81
N LEU A 13 4.25 2.78 -1.53
CA LEU A 13 5.24 3.21 -2.51
C LEU A 13 5.28 2.30 -3.74
N THR A 14 5.12 0.99 -3.53
CA THR A 14 5.03 0.03 -4.62
C THR A 14 3.79 0.28 -5.47
N ALA A 15 2.62 0.47 -4.85
CA ALA A 15 1.38 0.78 -5.55
C ALA A 15 1.49 2.08 -6.37
N LEU A 16 2.02 3.16 -5.80
CA LEU A 16 2.23 4.43 -6.51
C LEU A 16 3.16 4.28 -7.73
N ARG A 17 4.24 3.51 -7.59
CA ARG A 17 5.14 3.19 -8.73
C ARG A 17 4.41 2.37 -9.80
N GLN A 18 3.54 1.43 -9.41
CA GLN A 18 2.73 0.66 -10.35
C GLN A 18 1.74 1.55 -11.09
N LEU A 19 1.00 2.41 -10.39
CA LEU A 19 0.06 3.37 -11.01
C LEU A 19 0.76 4.28 -12.02
N ARG A 20 1.95 4.78 -11.70
CA ARG A 20 2.77 5.54 -12.64
C ARG A 20 3.17 4.73 -13.87
N ARG A 21 3.58 3.48 -13.70
CA ARG A 21 4.06 2.60 -14.78
C ARG A 21 2.93 2.16 -15.72
N THR A 22 1.73 1.93 -15.19
CA THR A 22 0.59 1.41 -15.96
C THR A 22 -0.36 2.49 -16.45
N GLY A 23 -0.14 3.76 -16.07
CA GLY A 23 -1.12 4.83 -16.28
C GLY A 23 -2.35 4.71 -15.39
N GLY A 24 -2.39 3.75 -14.46
CA GLY A 24 -3.50 3.60 -13.51
C GLY A 24 -3.71 4.83 -12.63
N ARG A 25 -4.94 5.00 -12.14
CA ARG A 25 -5.35 6.18 -11.35
C ARG A 25 -5.45 5.91 -9.86
N ARG A 26 -5.96 4.74 -9.45
CA ARG A 26 -6.33 4.44 -8.06
C ARG A 26 -5.74 3.11 -7.61
N ALA A 27 -5.33 3.04 -6.36
CA ALA A 27 -4.96 1.80 -5.71
C ALA A 27 -5.51 1.74 -4.29
N LEU A 28 -5.87 0.52 -3.87
CA LEU A 28 -6.20 0.18 -2.49
C LEU A 28 -5.07 -0.69 -1.94
N CYS A 29 -4.53 -0.31 -0.80
CA CYS A 29 -3.55 -1.10 -0.05
C CYS A 29 -4.17 -1.51 1.28
N SER A 30 -4.05 -2.78 1.65
CA SER A 30 -4.49 -3.29 2.95
C SER A 30 -3.43 -4.21 3.57
N LEU A 31 -3.46 -4.36 4.89
CA LEU A 31 -2.59 -5.25 5.63
C LEU A 31 -3.25 -5.74 6.93
N CYS A 32 -2.94 -6.98 7.31
CA CYS A 32 -3.25 -7.51 8.63
C CYS A 32 -2.23 -7.02 9.66
N ILE A 33 -2.66 -6.96 10.92
CA ILE A 33 -1.86 -6.55 12.07
C ILE A 33 -2.10 -7.58 13.19
N GLY A 34 -1.07 -7.85 13.99
CA GLY A 34 -1.20 -8.73 15.16
C GLY A 34 -2.31 -8.30 16.12
N GLY A 35 -2.91 -9.26 16.83
CA GLY A 35 -4.04 -8.98 17.72
C GLY A 35 -5.38 -8.76 17.00
N GLY A 36 -5.53 -9.28 15.78
CA GLY A 36 -6.79 -9.24 15.02
C GLY A 36 -7.11 -7.88 14.41
N GLN A 37 -6.13 -6.99 14.27
CA GLN A 37 -6.32 -5.66 13.73
C GLN A 37 -6.01 -5.63 12.22
N GLY A 38 -6.41 -4.55 11.55
CA GLY A 38 -6.13 -4.34 10.13
C GLY A 38 -6.12 -2.86 9.77
N GLY A 39 -5.44 -2.55 8.67
CA GLY A 39 -5.41 -1.20 8.11
C GLY A 39 -5.63 -1.23 6.60
N ALA A 40 -6.28 -0.19 6.08
CA ALA A 40 -6.46 0.01 4.65
C ALA A 40 -6.27 1.48 4.28
N VAL A 41 -5.72 1.73 3.10
CA VAL A 41 -5.48 3.07 2.54
C VAL A 41 -5.85 3.07 1.06
N TRP A 42 -6.62 4.09 0.67
CA TRP A 42 -6.91 4.41 -0.71
C TRP A 42 -6.00 5.54 -1.19
N VAL A 43 -5.32 5.33 -2.32
CA VAL A 43 -4.46 6.35 -2.93
C VAL A 43 -4.88 6.62 -4.37
N GLU A 44 -4.81 7.89 -4.75
CA GLU A 44 -5.04 8.35 -6.12
C GLU A 44 -3.77 9.03 -6.63
N ARG A 45 -3.38 8.70 -7.86
CA ARG A 45 -2.26 9.34 -8.56
C ARG A 45 -2.75 10.65 -9.18
N LEU A 46 -2.04 11.74 -8.87
CA LEU A 46 -2.22 13.06 -9.50
C LEU A 46 -1.75 13.07 -10.95
#